data_AF-A0A954RVA9-F1
#
_entry.id   AF-A0A954RVA9-F1
#
_cell.length_a   1.000
_cell.length_b   1.000
_cell.length_c   1.000
_cell.angle_alpha   90.00
_cell.angle_beta   90.00
_cell.angle_gamma   90.00
#
_symmetry.space_group_name_H-M   'P 1'
#
loop_
_entity.id
_entity.type
_entity.pdbx_description
1 polymer ?
#
loop_
_entity_poly.entity_id
_entity_poly.type
_entity_poly.pdbx_seq_one_letter_code
_entity_poly.pdbx_strand_id
1 'polypeptide(L)' 'MTPIQIGVVMGSSSDWDTMQHAVEILQQFGIAHEARVVSAHRMPDDM' A
#
# COMPACT_ATOMS: atom_id res chain seq x y z
N MET A 1 -13.34 14.00 -6.41
CA MET A 1 -12.17 13.11 -6.21
C MET A 1 -12.71 11.68 -6.20
N THR A 2 -12.11 10.77 -6.93
CA THR A 2 -12.46 9.34 -6.85
C THR A 2 -12.12 8.82 -5.45
N PRO A 3 -13.04 8.13 -4.75
CA PRO A 3 -12.74 7.56 -3.44
C PRO A 3 -11.63 6.52 -3.57
N ILE A 4 -10.72 6.49 -2.60
CA ILE A 4 -9.69 5.44 -2.50
C ILE A 4 -10.40 4.11 -2.24
N GLN A 5 -10.17 3.14 -3.10
CA GLN A 5 -10.83 1.83 -3.03
C GLN A 5 -9.90 0.74 -2.48
N ILE A 6 -8.59 0.92 -2.61
CA ILE A 6 -7.59 -0.09 -2.27
C ILE A 6 -6.50 0.53 -1.40
N GLY A 7 -6.18 -0.11 -0.27
CA GLY A 7 -5.00 0.17 0.53
C GLY A 7 -3.92 -0.90 0.28
N VAL A 8 -2.72 -0.47 -0.09
CA VAL A 8 -1.53 -1.31 -0.26
C VAL A 8 -0.66 -1.15 0.98
N VAL A 9 -0.76 -2.08 1.92
CA VAL A 9 0.00 -2.04 3.17
C VAL A 9 1.20 -2.98 3.14
N MET A 10 2.28 -2.59 3.78
CA MET A 10 3.50 -3.39 3.90
C MET A 10 4.17 -3.23 5.26
N GLY A 11 4.87 -4.27 5.74
CA GLY A 11 5.38 -4.32 7.11
C GLY A 11 6.66 -3.52 7.32
N SER A 12 7.39 -3.23 6.24
CA SER A 12 8.67 -2.53 6.23
C SER A 12 8.84 -1.76 4.91
N SER A 13 9.67 -0.71 4.91
CA SER A 13 10.07 -0.02 3.69
C SER A 13 10.86 -0.92 2.73
N SER A 14 11.54 -1.95 3.25
CA SER A 14 12.23 -2.96 2.43
C SER A 14 11.28 -3.80 1.58
N ASP A 15 10.00 -3.89 1.94
CA ASP A 15 9.01 -4.65 1.19
C ASP A 15 8.59 -3.91 -0.10
N TRP A 16 8.92 -2.61 -0.20
CA TRP A 16 8.57 -1.77 -1.35
C TRP A 16 9.09 -2.35 -2.67
N ASP A 17 10.27 -2.95 -2.67
CA ASP A 17 10.86 -3.57 -3.86
C ASP A 17 9.90 -4.59 -4.49
N THR A 18 9.09 -5.28 -3.68
CA THR A 18 8.03 -6.19 -4.14
C THR A 18 6.70 -5.46 -4.35
N MET A 19 6.29 -4.65 -3.38
CA MET A 19 4.94 -4.07 -3.31
C MET A 19 4.69 -2.99 -4.37
N GLN A 20 5.75 -2.36 -4.90
CA GLN A 20 5.62 -1.36 -5.97
C GLN A 20 4.94 -1.92 -7.22
N HIS A 21 5.11 -3.22 -7.52
CA HIS A 21 4.47 -3.85 -8.68
C HIS A 21 2.94 -3.88 -8.57
N ALA A 22 2.39 -4.01 -7.36
CA ALA A 22 0.94 -3.92 -7.16
C ALA A 22 0.44 -2.48 -7.42
N VAL A 23 1.19 -1.49 -6.95
CA VAL A 23 0.90 -0.06 -7.17
C VAL A 23 0.94 0.27 -8.67
N GLU A 24 1.97 -0.18 -9.39
CA GLU A 24 2.11 0.02 -10.84
C GLU A 24 0.89 -0.51 -11.61
N ILE A 25 0.40 -1.70 -11.25
CA ILE A 25 -0.79 -2.29 -11.88
C ILE A 25 -2.05 -1.47 -11.58
N LEU A 26 -2.26 -1.03 -10.34
CA LEU A 26 -3.39 -0.18 -9.97
C LEU A 26 -3.37 1.16 -10.72
N GLN A 27 -2.18 1.74 -10.91
CA GLN A 27 -1.99 2.96 -11.71
C GLN A 27 -2.33 2.74 -13.18
N GLN A 28 -1.87 1.64 -13.78
CA GLN A 28 -2.16 1.29 -15.19
C GLN A 28 -3.67 1.15 -15.44
N PHE A 29 -4.42 0.62 -14.48
CA PHE A 29 -5.88 0.51 -14.56
C PHE A 29 -6.64 1.75 -14.09
N GLY A 30 -5.94 2.81 -13.64
CA GLY A 30 -6.57 4.04 -13.15
C GLY A 30 -7.37 3.85 -11.85
N ILE A 31 -7.02 2.84 -11.04
CA ILE A 31 -7.70 2.53 -9.77
C ILE A 31 -7.10 3.40 -8.66
N ALA A 32 -7.96 4.16 -7.97
CA ALA A 32 -7.55 4.98 -6.84
C ALA A 32 -7.10 4.11 -5.64
N HIS A 33 -5.87 4.33 -5.18
CA HIS A 33 -5.24 3.55 -4.12
C HIS A 33 -4.34 4.44 -3.24
N GLU A 34 -4.01 3.94 -2.05
CA GLU A 34 -2.93 4.47 -1.20
C GLU A 34 -1.94 3.36 -0.83
N ALA A 35 -0.68 3.73 -0.57
CA ALA A 35 0.34 2.80 -0.09
C ALA A 35 0.91 3.27 1.26
N ARG A 36 1.02 2.38 2.24
CA ARG A 36 1.51 2.70 3.59
C ARG A 36 2.40 1.61 4.17
N VAL A 37 3.39 2.01 4.96
CA VAL A 37 4.15 1.09 5.82
C VAL A 37 3.43 0.97 7.16
N VAL A 38 2.84 -0.19 7.44
CA VAL A 38 2.14 -0.49 8.69
C VAL A 38 2.63 -1.84 9.18
N SER A 39 3.31 -1.86 10.32
CA SER A 39 3.97 -3.05 10.85
C SER A 39 3.16 -3.65 12.00
N ALA A 40 2.59 -4.83 11.77
CA ALA A 40 1.82 -5.56 12.79
C ALA A 40 2.54 -5.71 14.14
N HIS A 41 3.86 -5.91 14.10
CA HIS A 41 4.67 -6.17 15.29
C HIS A 41 5.25 -4.91 15.94
N ARG A 42 5.48 -3.85 15.16
CA ARG A 42 6.19 -2.64 15.64
C ARG A 42 5.25 -1.47 15.88
N MET A 43 4.09 -1.46 15.22
CA MET A 43 3.08 -0.41 15.26
C MET A 43 1.69 -1.07 15.33
N PRO A 44 1.39 -1.85 16.38
CA PRO A 44 0.12 -2.55 16.49
C PRO A 44 -1.10 -1.61 16.58
N ASP A 45 -0.90 -0.37 17.02
CA ASP A 45 -1.96 0.64 17.14
C ASP A 45 -2.29 1.33 15.80
N ASP A 46 -1.41 1.21 14.80
CA ASP A 46 -1.59 1.79 13.46
C ASP A 46 -2.31 0.82 12.49
N MET A 47 -2.75 -0.34 12.99
CA MET A 47 -3.51 -1.36 12.25
C MET A 47 -5.01 -1.03 12.13
#